data_AF-A0A4R4NTT0-F1
#
_entry.id   AF-A0A4R4NTT0-F1
#
_cell.length_a   1.000
_cell.length_b   1.000
_cell.length_c   1.000
_cell.angle_alpha   90.00
_cell.angle_beta   90.00
_cell.angle_gamma   90.00
#
_symmetry.space_group_name_H-M   'P 1'
#
loop_
_entity.id
_entity.type
_entity.pdbx_description
1 polymer ?
#
loop_
_entity_poly.entity_id
_entity_poly.type
_entity_poly.pdbx_seq_one_letter_code
_entity_poly.pdbx_strand_id
1 'polypeptide(L)'
;MCPRCRGEALLWARVPYGWTNREGGRVEGRSGVVLCPACDARAPGAAALITWFHVHGRADDEDEEFVRLLVRWATGVSVPPLDEHAPEAENERWQRGDL
;
A
#
# COMPACT_ATOMS: atom_id res chain seq x y z
N MET A 1 -11.80 3.55 -1.89
CA MET A 1 -12.01 3.76 -0.43
C MET A 1 -10.75 3.32 0.32
N CYS A 2 -10.36 4.03 1.39
CA CYS A 2 -9.24 3.65 2.24
C CYS A 2 -9.63 2.50 3.20
N PRO A 3 -8.87 1.39 3.27
CA PRO A 3 -9.20 0.28 4.17
C PRO A 3 -8.99 0.62 5.66
N ARG A 4 -8.16 1.62 5.98
CA ARG A 4 -7.83 2.01 7.37
C ARG A 4 -8.94 2.83 8.03
N CYS A 5 -9.46 3.84 7.32
CA CYS A 5 -10.43 4.79 7.88
C CYS A 5 -11.80 4.75 7.18
N ARG A 6 -11.97 3.93 6.14
CA ARG A 6 -13.15 3.87 5.27
C ARG A 6 -13.47 5.18 4.53
N GLY A 7 -12.57 6.17 4.59
CA GLY A 7 -12.70 7.43 3.87
C GLY A 7 -12.34 7.32 2.38
N GLU A 8 -12.37 8.46 1.71
CA GLU A 8 -11.97 8.58 0.32
C GLU A 8 -10.48 8.28 0.13
N ALA A 9 -10.17 7.57 -0.95
CA ALA A 9 -8.81 7.28 -1.37
C ALA A 9 -8.52 8.12 -2.61
N LEU A 10 -7.40 8.81 -2.63
CA LEU A 10 -7.00 9.64 -3.77
C LEU A 10 -6.36 8.79 -4.88
N LEU A 11 -5.66 7.72 -4.50
CA LEU A 11 -4.94 6.86 -5.41
C LEU A 11 -4.86 5.43 -4.88
N TRP A 12 -4.86 4.47 -5.80
CA TRP A 12 -4.42 3.10 -5.55
C TRP A 12 -3.26 2.75 -6.47
N ALA A 13 -2.22 2.13 -5.92
CA ALA A 13 -1.03 1.73 -6.68
C ALA A 13 -0.62 0.29 -6.36
N ARG A 14 0.01 -0.37 -7.32
CA ARG A 14 0.69 -1.66 -7.12
C ARG A 14 2.19 -1.42 -6.95
N VAL A 15 2.70 -1.62 -5.74
CA VAL A 15 4.13 -1.51 -5.45
C VAL A 15 4.79 -2.90 -5.44
N PRO A 16 6.06 -3.02 -5.87
CA PRO A 16 6.81 -4.25 -5.66
C PRO A 16 6.84 -4.59 -4.17
N TYR A 17 6.59 -5.86 -3.87
CA TYR A 17 6.70 -6.42 -2.53
C TYR A 17 7.45 -7.73 -2.64
N GLY A 18 8.31 -8.03 -1.68
CA GLY A 18 9.02 -9.30 -1.68
C GLY A 18 9.39 -9.68 -0.26
N TRP A 19 9.53 -10.97 -0.05
CA TRP A 19 9.91 -11.53 1.24
C TRP A 19 10.81 -12.74 1.02
N THR A 20 11.54 -13.12 2.05
CA THR A 20 12.37 -14.33 2.04
C THR A 20 11.55 -15.44 2.69
N ASN A 21 11.35 -16.54 1.97
CA ASN A 21 10.66 -17.70 2.51
C ASN A 21 11.55 -18.44 3.52
N ARG A 22 10.97 -19.44 4.19
CA ARG A 22 11.66 -20.26 5.19
C ARG A 22 12.87 -21.03 4.65
N GLU A 23 12.89 -21.32 3.35
CA GLU A 23 14.00 -22.00 2.65
C GLU A 23 15.11 -21.02 2.20
N GLY A 24 14.98 -19.73 2.51
CA GLY A 24 15.93 -18.69 2.09
C GLY A 24 15.72 -18.21 0.65
N GLY A 25 14.72 -18.73 -0.06
CA GLY A 25 14.31 -18.29 -1.38
C GLY A 25 13.63 -16.93 -1.36
N ARG A 26 13.99 -16.04 -2.30
CA ARG A 26 13.33 -14.75 -2.47
C ARG A 26 12.01 -14.95 -3.22
N VAL A 27 10.91 -14.58 -2.58
CA VAL A 27 9.59 -14.52 -3.21
C VAL A 27 9.32 -13.08 -3.62
N GLU A 28 9.13 -12.87 -4.91
CA GLU A 28 8.75 -11.58 -5.48
C GLU A 28 7.23 -11.52 -5.68
N GLY A 29 6.66 -10.35 -5.43
CA GLY A 29 5.23 -10.11 -5.51
C GLY A 29 4.92 -8.63 -5.70
N ARG A 30 3.63 -8.30 -5.67
CA ARG A 30 3.16 -6.93 -5.70
C ARG A 30 2.07 -6.77 -4.65
N SER A 31 2.08 -5.65 -3.94
CA SER A 31 1.04 -5.32 -2.98
C SER A 31 0.28 -4.08 -3.42
N GLY A 32 -1.03 -4.08 -3.18
CA GLY A 32 -1.89 -2.94 -3.42
C GLY A 32 -1.83 -1.97 -2.24
N VAL A 33 -1.53 -0.71 -2.52
CA VAL A 33 -1.42 0.34 -1.50
C VAL A 33 -2.28 1.53 -1.87
N VAL A 34 -2.84 2.20 -0.85
CA VAL A 34 -3.79 3.30 -1.03
C VAL A 34 -3.19 4.57 -0.44
N LEU A 35 -3.21 5.65 -1.23
CA LEU A 35 -2.98 7.01 -0.73
C LEU A 35 -4.27 7.54 -0.12
N CYS A 36 -4.28 7.76 1.19
CA CYS A 36 -5.40 8.34 1.91
C CYS A 36 -5.00 9.69 2.50
N PRO A 37 -5.71 10.78 2.19
CA PRO A 37 -5.36 12.11 2.68
C PRO A 37 -5.49 12.19 4.21
N ALA A 38 -6.42 11.46 4.82
CA ALA A 38 -6.59 11.45 6.27
C ALA A 38 -5.49 10.66 6.99
N CYS A 39 -5.16 9.46 6.49
CA CYS A 39 -4.23 8.56 7.18
C CYS A 39 -2.76 8.85 6.85
N ASP A 40 -2.46 9.40 5.68
CA ASP A 40 -1.09 9.60 5.20
C ASP A 40 -0.63 11.06 5.23
N ALA A 41 -1.44 12.00 5.75
CA ALA A 41 -1.12 13.43 5.81
C ALA A 41 0.26 13.75 6.40
N ARG A 42 0.73 12.92 7.35
CA ARG A 42 2.02 13.09 8.04
C ARG A 42 3.17 12.29 7.42
N ALA A 43 2.90 11.45 6.42
CA ALA A 43 3.93 10.65 5.77
C ALA A 43 4.72 11.53 4.79
N PRO A 44 6.06 11.68 4.93
CA PRO A 44 6.85 12.64 4.16
C PRO A 44 6.72 12.49 2.63
N GLY A 45 6.61 11.26 2.13
CA GLY A 45 6.42 10.99 0.69
C GLY A 45 4.98 11.20 0.21
N ALA A 46 3.99 11.15 1.10
CA ALA A 46 2.58 11.25 0.75
C ALA A 46 2.06 12.68 0.74
N ALA A 47 2.55 13.54 1.65
CA ALA A 47 2.03 14.89 1.84
C ALA A 47 2.08 15.74 0.55
N ALA A 48 3.21 15.69 -0.18
CA ALA A 48 3.34 16.44 -1.43
C ALA A 48 2.37 15.95 -2.52
N LEU A 49 2.20 14.62 -2.64
CA LEU A 49 1.26 14.03 -3.61
C LEU A 49 -0.21 14.30 -3.23
N ILE A 50 -0.54 14.32 -1.95
CA ILE A 50 -1.87 14.71 -1.45
C ILE A 50 -2.17 16.16 -1.80
N THR A 51 -1.22 17.07 -1.55
CA THR A 51 -1.36 18.49 -1.91
C THR A 51 -1.55 18.65 -3.43
N TRP A 52 -0.77 17.93 -4.23
CA TRP A 52 -0.91 17.94 -5.69
C TRP A 52 -2.33 17.56 -6.12
N PHE A 53 -2.91 16.47 -5.58
CA PHE A 53 -4.30 16.09 -5.86
C PHE A 53 -5.31 17.16 -5.43
N HIS A 54 -5.04 17.90 -4.35
CA HIS A 54 -5.94 18.97 -3.89
C HIS A 54 -5.93 20.19 -4.82
N VAL A 55 -4.81 20.46 -5.49
CA VAL A 55 -4.63 21.59 -6.42
C VAL A 55 -5.13 21.23 -7.83
N HIS A 56 -4.78 20.04 -8.34
CA HIS A 56 -5.01 19.65 -9.73
C HIS A 56 -6.25 18.78 -9.92
N GLY A 57 -6.73 18.10 -8.86
CA GLY A 57 -7.96 17.31 -8.83
C GLY A 57 -7.86 15.94 -9.53
N ARG A 58 -7.26 15.86 -10.72
CA ARG A 58 -7.08 14.60 -11.47
C ARG A 58 -5.66 14.48 -11.99
N ALA A 59 -5.16 13.24 -11.95
CA ALA A 59 -3.85 12.89 -12.48
C ALA A 59 -3.91 12.63 -14.00
N ASP A 60 -2.85 13.05 -14.68
CA ASP A 60 -2.48 12.73 -16.05
C ASP A 60 -1.09 12.08 -16.00
N ASP A 61 -0.88 10.98 -16.72
CA ASP A 61 0.40 10.27 -16.72
C ASP A 61 1.49 10.97 -17.54
N GLU A 62 1.13 12.01 -18.31
CA GLU A 62 2.09 12.91 -18.98
C GLU A 62 2.60 14.03 -18.06
N ASP A 63 1.98 14.26 -16.89
CA ASP A 63 2.44 15.27 -15.94
C ASP A 63 3.70 14.79 -15.19
N GLU A 64 4.85 15.36 -15.57
CA GLU A 64 6.13 15.00 -14.97
C GLU A 64 6.20 15.26 -13.46
N GLU A 65 5.53 16.28 -12.95
CA GLU A 65 5.50 16.55 -11.51
C GLU A 65 4.73 15.45 -10.78
N PHE A 66 3.54 15.09 -11.29
CA PHE A 66 2.77 13.98 -10.76
C PHE A 66 3.59 12.68 -10.77
N VAL A 67 4.24 12.33 -11.89
CA VAL A 67 5.05 11.12 -12.00
C VAL A 67 6.21 11.13 -11.00
N ARG A 68 6.91 12.25 -10.84
CA ARG A 68 8.00 12.38 -9.85
C ARG A 68 7.49 12.18 -8.41
N LEU A 69 6.35 12.78 -8.06
CA LEU A 69 5.74 12.63 -6.74
C LEU A 69 5.25 11.20 -6.50
N LEU A 70 4.65 10.57 -7.51
CA LEU A 70 4.18 9.19 -7.47
C LEU A 70 5.32 8.20 -7.20
N VAL A 71 6.44 8.33 -7.93
CA VAL A 71 7.62 7.47 -7.74
C VAL A 71 8.23 7.65 -6.35
N ARG A 72 8.35 8.90 -5.89
CA ARG A 72 8.89 9.20 -4.55
C ARG A 72 8.01 8.62 -3.45
N TRP A 73 6.69 8.72 -3.58
CA TRP A 73 5.77 8.11 -2.63
C TRP A 73 5.89 6.58 -2.67
N ALA A 74 5.78 5.96 -3.85
CA ALA A 74 5.77 4.51 -4.02
C ALA A 74 7.06 3.84 -3.51
N THR A 75 8.21 4.46 -3.70
CA THR A 75 9.50 3.95 -3.19
C THR A 75 9.65 4.07 -1.67
N GLY A 76 8.93 5.02 -1.05
CA GLY A 76 8.88 5.18 0.40
C GLY A 76 7.81 4.32 1.10
N VAL A 77 6.94 3.66 0.35
CA VAL A 77 5.92 2.78 0.92
C VAL A 77 6.57 1.50 1.43
N SER A 78 6.48 1.29 2.74
CA SER A 78 6.80 0.01 3.36
C SER A 78 5.52 -0.79 3.55
N VAL A 79 5.48 -1.98 2.94
CA VAL A 79 4.42 -2.97 3.17
C VAL A 79 4.88 -3.86 4.32
N PRO A 80 4.13 -3.96 5.42
CA PRO A 80 4.49 -4.84 6.53
C PRO A 80 4.69 -6.27 6.03
N PRO A 81 5.65 -7.02 6.60
CA PRO A 81 5.83 -8.42 6.24
C PRO A 81 4.54 -9.19 6.54
N LEU A 82 4.24 -10.16 5.68
CA LEU A 82 3.17 -11.12 5.92
C LEU A 82 3.52 -11.94 7.17
N ASP A 83 2.56 -12.08 8.08
CA ASP A 83 2.66 -13.06 9.16
C ASP A 83 2.47 -14.45 8.55
N GLU A 84 3.55 -15.21 8.46
CA GLU A 84 3.55 -16.55 7.88
C GLU A 84 2.71 -17.55 8.68
N HIS A 85 2.37 -17.26 9.94
CA HIS A 85 1.57 -18.15 10.78
C HIS A 85 0.08 -17.81 10.81
N ALA A 86 -0.30 -16.63 10.31
CA ALA A 86 -1.70 -16.22 10.26
C ALA A 86 -2.58 -17.19 9.44
N PRO A 87 -2.16 -17.69 8.27
CA PRO A 87 -2.95 -18.65 7.48
C PRO A 87 -3.15 -19.99 8.20
N GLU A 88 -2.11 -20.54 8.83
CA GLU A 88 -2.19 -21.77 9.61
C GLU A 88 -3.13 -21.60 10.82
N ALA A 89 -2.99 -20.51 11.57
CA ALA A 89 -3.86 -20.23 12.71
C ALA A 89 -5.34 -20.04 12.30
N GLU A 90 -5.59 -19.45 11.13
CA GLU A 90 -6.92 -19.37 10.54
C GLU A 90 -7.42 -20.77 10.15
N ASN A 91 -6.63 -21.56 9.43
CA ASN A 91 -6.98 -22.92 9.01
C ASN A 91 -7.30 -23.83 10.22
N GLU A 92 -6.53 -23.74 11.31
CA GLU A 92 -6.82 -24.46 12.56
C GLU A 92 -8.18 -24.09 13.15
N ARG A 93 -8.54 -22.79 13.15
CA ARG A 93 -9.85 -22.35 13.61
C ARG A 93 -10.98 -22.86 12.71
N TRP A 94 -10.80 -22.86 11.39
CA TRP A 94 -11.75 -23.47 10.45
C TRP A 94 -11.94 -24.96 10.73
N GLN A 95 -10.84 -25.71 10.92
CA GLN A 95 -10.89 -27.14 11.20
C GLN A 95 -11.57 -27.46 12.55
N ARG A 96 -11.44 -26.57 13.53
CA ARG A 96 -12.15 -26.68 14.82
C ARG A 96 -13.60 -26.19 14.79
N GLY A 97 -14.03 -25.52 13.72
CA GLY A 97 -15.38 -24.93 13.59
C GLY A 97 -15.55 -23.61 14.36
N ASP A 98 -14.46 -22.91 14.67
CA ASP A 98 -14.44 -21.65 15.42
C ASP A 98 -14.59 -20.40 14.51
N LEU A 99 -14.85 -20.58 13.21
CA LEU A 99 -14.96 -19.54 12.18
C LEU A 99 -16.30 -19.59 11.45
#